data_AF-A0A3D5KDJ5-F1
#
_entry.id   AF-A0A3D5KDJ5-F1
#
_cell.length_a   1.000
_cell.length_b   1.000
_cell.length_c   1.000
_cell.angle_alpha   90.00
_cell.angle_beta   90.00
_cell.angle_gamma   90.00
#
_symmetry.space_group_name_H-M   'P 1'
#
loop_
_entity.id
_entity.type
_entity.pdbx_description
1 polymer ?
#
loop_
_entity_poly.entity_id
_entity_poly.type
_entity_poly.pdbx_seq_one_letter_code
_entity_poly.pdbx_strand_id
1 'polypeptide(L)'
;MANGPMDKVSINDRYAMKQRPMLNERSTSKRDAKYNRKKKRRKKKKGKKIVLLCLASVLLFFAGFSFTYAGLLFAKINTQELPTDNAALGISEEDLKDIQNRVGKGEIVNIALFGIDTRDPAERTRSDSIMIATIDYKHNKIKLSSILRDTRVNIDGHGLDKINHAYAYGGPEFAVKTLNQNFGLDIRDFVTINFWGLEEIIDGLGGITIDVKKNEVNEINKYVKELCNIDKKKYTPITKSGEQVLNGRQ
;
A
#
# COMPACT_ATOMS: atom_id res chain seq x y z
N MET A 1 -37.47 31.00 102.97
CA MET A 1 -36.32 30.91 102.06
C MET A 1 -36.86 30.77 100.64
N ALA A 2 -36.43 31.46 99.59
CA ALA A 2 -35.75 32.72 99.36
C ALA A 2 -35.91 32.97 97.85
N ASN A 3 -36.28 34.21 97.47
CA ASN A 3 -35.99 34.95 96.22
C ASN A 3 -36.23 34.32 94.82
N GLY A 4 -36.80 35.15 93.91
CA GLY A 4 -36.88 34.92 92.45
C GLY A 4 -35.50 34.94 91.75
N PRO A 5 -35.35 35.28 90.44
CA PRO A 5 -36.28 35.99 89.54
C PRO A 5 -36.34 35.47 88.08
N MET A 6 -37.09 36.22 87.25
CA MET A 6 -36.98 36.48 85.80
C MET A 6 -35.82 35.84 85.01
N ASP A 7 -36.09 35.36 83.78
CA ASP A 7 -35.54 36.00 82.56
C ASP A 7 -35.97 35.37 81.20
N LYS A 8 -36.24 36.29 80.27
CA LYS A 8 -35.85 36.34 78.84
C LYS A 8 -36.58 35.54 77.74
N VAL A 9 -37.00 36.38 76.79
CA VAL A 9 -37.40 36.15 75.39
C VAL A 9 -36.20 35.75 74.52
N SER A 10 -36.41 34.86 73.54
CA SER A 10 -35.66 34.81 72.27
C SER A 10 -36.41 33.97 71.23
N ILE A 11 -36.35 34.42 69.97
CA ILE A 11 -37.08 33.96 68.78
C ILE A 11 -36.18 33.04 67.93
N ASN A 12 -36.72 31.95 67.37
CA ASN A 12 -36.52 31.57 65.95
C ASN A 12 -37.26 30.30 65.47
N ASP A 13 -37.92 30.47 64.32
CA ASP A 13 -38.07 29.59 63.14
C ASP A 13 -38.52 28.12 63.22
N ARG A 14 -39.61 27.80 62.48
CA ARG A 14 -39.59 27.09 61.17
C ARG A 14 -40.98 26.59 60.75
N TYR A 15 -41.34 26.78 59.47
CA TYR A 15 -42.49 26.16 58.80
C TYR A 15 -42.04 25.05 57.82
N ALA A 16 -42.74 23.91 57.79
CA ALA A 16 -42.59 22.87 56.76
C ALA A 16 -43.88 22.05 56.49
N MET A 17 -44.35 22.13 55.24
CA MET A 17 -44.92 21.12 54.31
C MET A 17 -45.71 19.85 54.76
N LYS A 18 -46.86 19.65 54.07
CA LYS A 18 -47.33 18.45 53.29
C LYS A 18 -48.27 17.39 53.93
N GLN A 19 -49.48 17.17 53.33
CA GLN A 19 -49.91 15.96 52.55
C GLN A 19 -51.46 15.87 52.31
N ARG A 20 -51.84 15.08 51.28
CA ARG A 20 -53.13 14.90 50.52
C ARG A 20 -54.15 13.93 51.21
N PRO A 21 -55.45 13.69 50.78
CA PRO A 21 -55.85 12.99 49.52
C PRO A 21 -57.30 13.14 48.92
N MET A 22 -57.51 12.41 47.78
CA MET A 22 -58.72 11.85 47.11
C MET A 22 -59.63 12.61 46.10
N LEU A 23 -59.60 12.09 44.85
CA LEU A 23 -60.66 11.75 43.86
C LEU A 23 -61.92 12.65 43.61
N ASN A 24 -62.20 13.04 42.34
CA ASN A 24 -63.39 12.56 41.59
C ASN A 24 -63.42 12.91 40.07
N GLU A 25 -63.84 11.92 39.28
CA GLU A 25 -64.50 11.83 37.96
C GLU A 25 -64.17 12.73 36.74
N ARG A 26 -63.66 12.06 35.69
CA ARG A 26 -63.81 12.41 34.27
C ARG A 26 -64.88 11.50 33.64
N SER A 27 -65.94 12.07 33.08
CA SER A 27 -66.88 11.38 32.19
C SER A 27 -67.07 12.17 30.88
N THR A 28 -66.22 11.91 29.88
CA THR A 28 -66.55 12.26 28.48
C THR A 28 -66.19 11.12 27.53
N SER A 29 -67.26 10.42 27.18
CA SER A 29 -67.60 9.83 25.88
C SER A 29 -66.51 9.14 25.05
N LYS A 30 -66.68 7.82 24.93
CA LYS A 30 -66.07 6.93 23.95
C LYS A 30 -66.58 7.17 22.51
N ARG A 31 -66.43 8.38 21.94
CA ARG A 31 -66.83 8.66 20.54
C ARG A 31 -65.74 9.21 19.60
N ASP A 32 -64.51 9.45 20.07
CA ASP A 32 -63.42 9.95 19.20
C ASP A 32 -62.30 8.93 18.91
N ALA A 33 -62.48 7.67 19.29
CA ALA A 33 -61.46 6.62 19.15
C ALA A 33 -61.32 6.02 17.73
N LYS A 34 -62.02 6.55 16.71
CA LYS A 34 -62.08 5.92 15.37
C LYS A 34 -61.79 6.84 14.19
N TYR A 35 -61.19 8.02 14.39
CA TYR A 35 -60.77 8.88 13.27
C TYR A 35 -59.25 9.03 13.08
N ASN A 36 -58.41 8.49 13.98
CA ASN A 36 -56.96 8.75 13.90
C ASN A 36 -56.06 7.50 13.88
N ARG A 37 -56.51 6.40 13.27
CA ARG A 37 -55.72 5.15 13.12
C ARG A 37 -55.30 4.82 11.68
N LYS A 38 -55.36 5.78 10.75
CA LYS A 38 -54.91 5.63 9.35
C LYS A 38 -53.92 6.73 8.90
N LYS A 39 -52.95 7.12 9.73
CA LYS A 39 -51.86 8.00 9.25
C LYS A 39 -50.50 7.77 9.91
N LYS A 40 -50.13 6.52 10.18
CA LYS A 40 -48.75 6.17 10.58
C LYS A 40 -48.32 4.84 9.99
N ARG A 41 -48.11 4.77 8.67
CA ARG A 41 -47.36 3.61 8.07
C ARG A 41 -46.79 3.79 6.66
N ARG A 42 -46.77 5.00 6.08
CA ARG A 42 -46.27 5.20 4.69
C ARG A 42 -45.22 6.30 4.49
N LYS A 43 -44.48 6.73 5.52
CA LYS A 43 -43.40 7.73 5.38
C LYS A 43 -41.96 7.22 5.58
N LYS A 44 -41.74 5.91 5.79
CA LYS A 44 -40.37 5.36 6.00
C LYS A 44 -39.63 4.93 4.71
N LYS A 45 -40.29 4.89 3.55
CA LYS A 45 -39.66 4.43 2.29
C LYS A 45 -38.92 5.55 1.52
N LYS A 46 -39.33 6.82 1.63
CA LYS A 46 -38.68 7.94 0.93
C LYS A 46 -37.35 8.36 1.56
N GLY A 47 -37.28 8.41 2.89
CA GLY A 47 -36.01 8.70 3.60
C GLY A 47 -34.95 7.62 3.39
N LYS A 48 -35.35 6.34 3.37
CA LYS A 48 -34.42 5.24 3.01
C LYS A 48 -33.88 5.38 1.59
N LYS A 49 -34.69 5.81 0.62
CA LYS A 49 -34.23 6.07 -0.76
C LYS A 49 -33.24 7.25 -0.84
N ILE A 50 -33.49 8.32 -0.10
CA ILE A 50 -32.57 9.48 -0.03
C ILE A 50 -31.25 9.08 0.63
N VAL A 51 -31.30 8.35 1.75
CA VAL A 51 -30.09 7.83 2.41
C VAL A 51 -29.33 6.88 1.49
N LEU A 52 -30.02 5.98 0.76
CA LEU A 52 -29.36 5.07 -0.19
C LEU A 52 -28.73 5.84 -1.36
N LEU A 53 -29.38 6.90 -1.86
CA LEU A 53 -28.84 7.77 -2.91
C LEU A 53 -27.61 8.55 -2.43
N CYS A 54 -27.64 9.10 -1.22
CA CYS A 54 -26.48 9.77 -0.63
C CYS A 54 -25.33 8.78 -0.39
N LEU A 55 -25.62 7.55 0.04
CA LEU A 55 -24.60 6.53 0.26
C LEU A 55 -23.99 6.08 -1.08
N ALA A 56 -24.81 5.93 -2.12
CA ALA A 56 -24.35 5.62 -3.47
C ALA A 56 -23.54 6.76 -4.09
N SER A 57 -23.93 8.03 -3.88
CA SER A 57 -23.14 9.17 -4.36
C SER A 57 -21.80 9.31 -3.64
N VAL A 58 -21.76 9.01 -2.34
CA VAL A 58 -20.50 8.97 -1.57
C VAL A 58 -19.60 7.83 -2.06
N LEU A 59 -20.15 6.64 -2.30
CA LEU A 59 -19.40 5.53 -2.89
C LEU A 59 -18.88 5.86 -4.29
N LEU A 60 -19.69 6.49 -5.15
CA LEU A 60 -19.26 6.93 -6.48
C LEU A 60 -18.18 8.01 -6.41
N PHE A 61 -18.28 8.93 -5.44
CA PHE A 61 -17.25 9.93 -5.22
C PHE A 61 -15.93 9.29 -4.78
N PHE A 62 -15.96 8.35 -3.82
CA PHE A 62 -14.76 7.62 -3.42
C PHE A 62 -14.19 6.74 -4.53
N ALA A 63 -15.04 6.07 -5.32
CA ALA A 63 -14.59 5.29 -6.46
C ALA A 63 -13.96 6.18 -7.55
N GLY A 64 -14.59 7.31 -7.87
CA GLY A 64 -14.06 8.30 -8.82
C GLY A 64 -12.75 8.93 -8.33
N PHE A 65 -12.69 9.30 -7.05
CA PHE A 65 -11.48 9.84 -6.42
C PHE A 65 -10.35 8.80 -6.37
N SER A 66 -10.66 7.54 -6.04
CA SER A 66 -9.68 6.46 -6.04
C SER A 66 -9.17 6.17 -7.45
N PHE A 67 -10.04 6.24 -8.47
CA PHE A 67 -9.66 6.04 -9.86
C PHE A 67 -8.77 7.17 -10.39
N THR A 68 -9.10 8.43 -10.11
CA THR A 68 -8.25 9.56 -10.50
C THR A 68 -6.92 9.57 -9.75
N TYR A 69 -6.92 9.21 -8.46
CA TYR A 69 -5.70 9.08 -7.67
C TYR A 69 -4.80 7.96 -8.20
N ALA A 70 -5.37 6.79 -8.52
CA ALA A 70 -4.63 5.71 -9.17
C ALA A 70 -4.06 6.17 -10.53
N GLY A 71 -4.85 6.86 -11.36
CA GLY A 71 -4.38 7.42 -12.63
C GLY A 71 -3.21 8.39 -12.48
N LEU A 72 -3.21 9.23 -11.43
CA LEU A 72 -2.09 10.11 -11.11
C LEU A 72 -0.84 9.35 -10.66
N LEU A 73 -0.99 8.22 -9.98
CA LEU A 73 0.14 7.35 -9.63
C LEU A 73 0.73 6.67 -10.87
N PHE A 74 -0.12 6.14 -11.76
CA PHE A 74 0.34 5.54 -13.02
C PHE A 74 1.02 6.55 -13.93
N ALA A 75 0.57 7.81 -13.94
CA ALA A 75 1.22 8.88 -14.71
C ALA A 75 2.64 9.24 -14.23
N LYS A 76 3.01 8.85 -12.99
CA LYS A 76 4.37 9.03 -12.46
C LYS A 76 5.32 7.90 -12.86
N ILE A 77 4.82 6.82 -13.47
CA ILE A 77 5.66 5.70 -13.92
C ILE A 77 6.25 6.07 -15.27
N ASN A 78 7.58 6.20 -15.32
CA ASN A 78 8.29 6.33 -16.59
C ASN A 78 8.18 5.01 -17.35
N THR A 79 7.48 5.04 -18.48
CA THR A 79 7.34 3.89 -19.36
C THR A 79 8.36 4.01 -20.49
N GLN A 80 9.19 3.00 -20.65
CA GLN A 80 10.05 2.85 -21.81
C GLN A 80 9.59 1.60 -22.57
N GLU A 81 9.26 1.79 -23.84
CA GLU A 81 8.85 0.67 -24.69
C GLU A 81 10.09 -0.10 -25.14
N LEU A 82 10.00 -1.43 -25.00
CA LEU A 82 10.96 -2.32 -25.62
C LEU A 82 10.58 -2.59 -27.07
N PRO A 83 11.55 -2.85 -27.96
CA PRO A 83 11.26 -3.32 -29.31
C PRO A 83 10.40 -4.58 -29.29
N THR A 84 9.44 -4.67 -30.21
CA THR A 84 8.60 -5.88 -30.36
C THR A 84 9.28 -6.99 -31.17
N ASP A 85 10.38 -6.66 -31.84
CA ASP A 85 11.14 -7.58 -32.67
C ASP A 85 12.01 -8.52 -31.82
N ASN A 86 11.94 -9.82 -32.14
CA ASN A 86 12.69 -10.85 -31.41
C ASN A 86 14.20 -10.67 -31.55
N ALA A 87 14.71 -10.30 -32.73
CA ALA A 87 16.14 -10.15 -32.96
C ALA A 87 16.71 -8.93 -32.23
N ALA A 88 15.96 -7.83 -32.18
CA ALA A 88 16.30 -6.65 -31.38
C ALA A 88 16.42 -7.00 -29.88
N LEU A 89 15.52 -7.83 -29.36
CA LEU A 89 15.56 -8.34 -27.98
C LEU A 89 16.48 -9.54 -27.77
N GLY A 90 17.21 -9.98 -28.80
CA GLY A 90 18.15 -11.10 -28.66
C GLY A 90 17.48 -12.45 -28.34
N ILE A 91 16.20 -12.58 -28.69
CA ILE A 91 15.42 -13.81 -28.53
C ILE A 91 15.70 -14.69 -29.75
N SER A 92 16.26 -15.88 -29.52
CA SER A 92 16.45 -16.87 -30.56
C SER A 92 15.10 -17.48 -30.99
N GLU A 93 14.87 -17.60 -32.29
CA GLU A 93 13.70 -18.33 -32.83
C GLU A 93 13.71 -19.80 -32.43
N GLU A 94 14.89 -20.39 -32.20
CA GLU A 94 15.02 -21.76 -31.70
C GLU A 94 14.57 -21.85 -30.23
N ASP A 95 15.09 -20.98 -29.37
CA ASP A 95 14.71 -20.94 -27.95
C ASP A 95 13.22 -20.66 -27.78
N LEU A 96 12.68 -19.71 -28.56
CA LEU A 96 11.25 -19.38 -28.52
C LEU A 96 10.39 -20.59 -28.91
N LYS A 97 10.80 -21.37 -29.91
CA LYS A 97 10.11 -22.62 -30.30
C LYS A 97 10.26 -23.70 -29.23
N ASP A 98 11.44 -23.88 -28.64
CA ASP A 98 11.65 -24.83 -27.54
C ASP A 98 10.73 -24.52 -26.35
N ILE A 99 10.70 -23.26 -25.91
CA ILE A 99 9.82 -22.78 -24.84
C ILE A 99 8.36 -23.10 -25.20
N GLN A 100 7.90 -22.69 -26.38
CA GLN A 100 6.52 -22.92 -26.81
C GLN A 100 6.17 -24.41 -26.88
N ASN A 101 7.08 -25.27 -27.31
CA ASN A 101 6.86 -26.72 -27.38
C ASN A 101 6.78 -27.36 -25.99
N ARG A 102 7.58 -26.90 -25.04
CA ARG A 102 7.65 -27.48 -23.68
C ARG A 102 6.53 -27.01 -22.78
N VAL A 103 6.20 -25.72 -22.85
CA VAL A 103 5.26 -25.10 -21.90
C VAL A 103 3.98 -24.62 -22.54
N GLY A 104 3.95 -24.35 -23.84
CA GLY A 104 2.80 -23.74 -24.52
C GLY A 104 2.98 -22.23 -24.69
N LYS A 105 2.41 -21.68 -25.76
CA LYS A 105 2.54 -20.25 -26.08
C LYS A 105 1.77 -19.40 -25.08
N GLY A 106 2.48 -18.47 -24.41
CA GLY A 106 1.88 -17.54 -23.45
C GLY A 106 1.61 -18.12 -22.07
N GLU A 107 2.00 -19.38 -21.83
CA GLU A 107 1.83 -20.06 -20.53
C GLU A 107 2.89 -19.66 -19.50
N ILE A 108 4.02 -19.13 -19.97
CA ILE A 108 5.06 -18.57 -19.13
C ILE A 108 5.30 -17.12 -19.58
N VAL A 109 5.36 -16.22 -18.61
CA VAL A 109 5.73 -14.81 -18.80
C VAL A 109 6.95 -14.52 -17.94
N ASN A 110 8.03 -14.06 -18.57
CA ASN A 110 9.26 -13.66 -17.90
C ASN A 110 9.38 -12.13 -17.91
N ILE A 111 9.57 -11.55 -16.72
CA ILE A 111 9.74 -10.11 -16.51
C ILE A 111 11.12 -9.89 -15.88
N ALA A 112 11.97 -9.06 -16.50
CA ALA A 112 13.23 -8.65 -15.90
C ALA A 112 13.00 -7.58 -14.83
N LEU A 113 13.56 -7.77 -13.65
CA LEU A 113 13.53 -6.81 -12.55
C LEU A 113 14.94 -6.28 -12.32
N PHE A 114 15.12 -4.97 -12.47
CA PHE A 114 16.38 -4.29 -12.27
C PHE A 114 16.30 -3.35 -11.07
N GLY A 115 17.20 -3.53 -10.11
CA GLY A 115 17.50 -2.55 -9.08
C GLY A 115 18.72 -1.73 -9.48
N ILE A 116 18.58 -0.42 -9.58
CA ILE A 116 19.67 0.48 -9.99
C ILE A 116 20.03 1.48 -8.88
N ASP A 117 21.33 1.72 -8.72
CA ASP A 117 21.82 2.82 -7.89
C ASP A 117 21.97 4.07 -8.78
N THR A 118 20.85 4.74 -9.04
CA THR A 118 20.91 6.08 -9.64
C THR A 118 20.01 7.06 -8.93
N ARG A 119 20.57 8.25 -8.72
CA ARG A 119 19.87 9.43 -8.22
C ARG A 119 19.21 10.22 -9.35
N ASP A 120 19.74 10.08 -10.57
CA ASP A 120 19.27 10.75 -11.77
C ASP A 120 18.95 9.73 -12.88
N PRO A 121 17.72 9.68 -13.40
CA PRO A 121 17.36 8.83 -14.53
C PRO A 121 18.23 9.01 -15.78
N ALA A 122 18.89 10.16 -15.95
CA ALA A 122 19.75 10.46 -17.09
C ALA A 122 21.19 9.90 -16.93
N GLU A 123 21.57 9.42 -15.75
CA GLU A 123 22.91 8.86 -15.53
C GLU A 123 23.01 7.42 -16.01
N ARG A 124 24.12 7.12 -16.70
CA ARG A 124 24.50 5.74 -17.03
C ARG A 124 24.87 5.00 -15.75
N THR A 125 23.92 4.26 -15.20
CA THR A 125 24.11 3.45 -14.00
C THR A 125 24.17 1.96 -14.35
N ARG A 126 24.71 1.16 -13.42
CA ARG A 126 24.72 -0.30 -13.50
C ARG A 126 23.53 -0.84 -12.74
N SER A 127 23.02 -2.00 -13.13
CA SER A 127 22.09 -2.74 -12.30
C SER A 127 22.83 -3.42 -11.16
N ASP A 128 22.44 -3.12 -9.93
CA ASP A 128 22.98 -3.75 -8.72
C ASP A 128 22.21 -4.99 -8.32
N SER A 129 20.93 -5.04 -8.67
CA SER A 129 20.07 -6.22 -8.53
C SER A 129 19.49 -6.59 -9.88
N ILE A 130 19.59 -7.87 -10.24
CA ILE A 130 19.00 -8.43 -11.45
C ILE A 130 18.22 -9.66 -11.03
N MET A 131 16.91 -9.66 -11.27
CA MET A 131 16.05 -10.81 -11.04
C MET A 131 15.15 -11.05 -12.24
N ILE A 132 14.76 -12.30 -12.43
CA ILE A 132 13.74 -12.69 -13.41
C ILE A 132 12.53 -13.17 -12.62
N ALA A 133 11.41 -12.48 -12.81
CA ALA A 133 10.12 -12.92 -12.32
C ALA A 133 9.43 -13.74 -13.41
N THR A 134 9.21 -15.01 -13.12
CA THR A 134 8.55 -15.95 -14.01
C THR A 134 7.14 -16.23 -13.49
N ILE A 135 6.13 -15.81 -14.24
CA ILE A 135 4.74 -16.14 -14.01
C ILE A 135 4.43 -17.39 -14.84
N ASP A 136 4.20 -18.50 -14.17
CA ASP A 136 3.96 -19.83 -14.76
C ASP A 136 2.47 -20.15 -14.63
N TYR A 137 1.69 -19.78 -15.66
CA TYR A 137 0.24 -20.00 -15.71
C TYR A 137 -0.11 -21.49 -15.82
N LYS A 138 0.70 -22.26 -16.54
CA LYS A 138 0.54 -23.72 -16.67
C LYS A 138 0.53 -24.43 -15.31
N HIS A 139 1.39 -24.02 -14.39
CA HIS A 139 1.50 -24.65 -13.07
C HIS A 139 0.94 -23.79 -11.93
N ASN A 140 0.37 -22.62 -12.21
CA ASN A 140 -0.10 -21.63 -11.24
C ASN A 140 0.97 -21.25 -10.20
N LYS A 141 2.18 -20.91 -10.66
CA LYS A 141 3.31 -20.55 -9.78
C LYS A 141 3.97 -19.24 -10.20
N ILE A 142 4.54 -18.55 -9.22
CA ILE A 142 5.46 -17.44 -9.46
C ILE A 142 6.84 -17.90 -8.97
N LYS A 143 7.86 -17.68 -9.79
CA LYS A 143 9.25 -18.00 -9.47
C LYS A 143 10.08 -16.72 -9.60
N LEU A 144 11.02 -16.53 -8.68
CA LEU A 144 12.02 -15.47 -8.74
C LEU A 144 13.39 -16.10 -8.88
N SER A 145 14.15 -15.69 -9.88
CA SER A 145 15.51 -16.16 -10.12
C SER A 145 16.46 -14.97 -10.12
N SER A 146 17.34 -14.90 -9.14
CA SER A 146 18.37 -13.85 -9.08
C SER A 146 19.54 -14.19 -9.99
N ILE A 147 19.98 -13.20 -10.77
CA ILE A 147 21.22 -13.27 -11.54
C ILE A 147 22.28 -12.47 -10.78
N LEU A 148 23.43 -13.10 -10.51
CA LEU A 148 24.52 -12.43 -9.82
C LEU A 148 25.06 -11.30 -10.69
N ARG A 149 25.23 -10.12 -10.08
CA ARG A 149 25.66 -8.88 -10.75
C ARG A 149 26.95 -9.03 -11.58
N ASP A 150 27.87 -9.85 -11.08
CA ASP A 150 29.19 -10.06 -11.66
C ASP A 150 29.27 -11.36 -12.50
N THR A 151 28.13 -11.98 -12.86
CA THR A 151 28.11 -13.11 -13.78
C THR A 151 28.76 -12.72 -15.10
N ARG A 152 29.74 -13.52 -15.53
CA ARG A 152 30.50 -13.27 -16.77
C ARG A 152 29.71 -13.80 -17.96
N VAL A 153 29.29 -12.90 -18.84
CA VAL A 153 28.43 -13.17 -20.00
C VAL A 153 28.99 -12.52 -21.24
N ASN A 154 28.55 -12.97 -22.41
CA ASN A 154 28.86 -12.26 -23.66
C ASN A 154 27.90 -11.08 -23.84
N ILE A 155 28.44 -9.89 -24.04
CA ILE A 155 27.67 -8.66 -24.27
C ILE A 155 27.98 -8.19 -25.69
N ASP A 156 26.94 -8.02 -26.51
CA ASP A 156 27.08 -7.64 -27.92
C ASP A 156 27.91 -6.37 -28.10
N GLY A 157 28.92 -6.40 -28.97
CA GLY A 157 29.82 -5.26 -29.19
C GLY A 157 30.81 -4.96 -28.06
N HIS A 158 30.76 -5.70 -26.94
CA HIS A 158 31.63 -5.52 -25.77
C HIS A 158 32.40 -6.79 -25.37
N GLY A 159 32.02 -7.97 -25.89
CA GLY A 159 32.67 -9.25 -25.58
C GLY A 159 32.29 -9.78 -24.19
N LEU A 160 33.17 -10.58 -23.59
CA LEU A 160 32.92 -11.17 -22.27
C LEU A 160 33.13 -10.14 -21.15
N ASP A 161 32.06 -9.82 -20.41
CA ASP A 161 32.10 -8.91 -19.28
C ASP A 161 31.05 -9.28 -18.21
N LYS A 162 31.00 -8.52 -17.11
CA LYS A 162 30.01 -8.64 -16.06
C LYS A 162 28.64 -8.20 -16.56
N ILE A 163 27.61 -9.00 -16.29
CA ILE A 163 26.26 -8.77 -16.81
C ILE A 163 25.67 -7.39 -16.43
N ASN A 164 26.02 -6.86 -15.25
CA ASN A 164 25.55 -5.53 -14.83
C ASN A 164 26.02 -4.38 -15.71
N HIS A 165 27.09 -4.57 -16.49
CA HIS A 165 27.57 -3.56 -17.42
C HIS A 165 26.61 -3.39 -18.61
N ALA A 166 25.83 -4.41 -18.97
CA ALA A 166 24.85 -4.30 -20.07
C ALA A 166 23.85 -3.14 -19.83
N TYR A 167 23.38 -2.98 -18.59
CA TYR A 167 22.51 -1.86 -18.24
C TYR A 167 23.20 -0.50 -18.41
N ALA A 168 24.48 -0.41 -18.04
CA ALA A 168 25.24 0.84 -18.19
C ALA A 168 25.55 1.19 -19.66
N TYR A 169 25.65 0.18 -20.53
CA TYR A 169 25.96 0.37 -21.94
C TYR A 169 24.76 0.82 -22.77
N GLY A 170 23.59 0.24 -22.53
CA GLY A 170 22.41 0.49 -23.37
C GLY A 170 21.09 0.51 -22.62
N GLY A 171 21.12 0.68 -21.30
CA GLY A 171 19.92 0.75 -20.47
C GLY A 171 19.20 -0.61 -20.36
N PRO A 172 17.91 -0.59 -19.98
CA PRO A 172 17.14 -1.80 -19.72
C PRO A 172 16.94 -2.65 -20.98
N GLU A 173 16.75 -2.05 -22.15
CA GLU A 173 16.60 -2.77 -23.42
C GLU A 173 17.82 -3.66 -23.69
N PHE A 174 19.01 -3.08 -23.57
CA PHE A 174 20.25 -3.81 -23.83
C PHE A 174 20.56 -4.86 -22.76
N ALA A 175 20.18 -4.60 -21.50
CA ALA A 175 20.24 -5.58 -20.42
C ALA A 175 19.30 -6.77 -20.67
N VAL A 176 18.06 -6.52 -21.11
CA VAL A 176 17.10 -7.58 -21.49
C VAL A 176 17.64 -8.39 -22.66
N LYS A 177 18.19 -7.73 -23.69
CA LYS A 177 18.83 -8.41 -24.82
C LYS A 177 19.93 -9.36 -24.36
N THR A 178 20.80 -8.88 -23.49
CA THR A 178 21.91 -9.67 -22.93
C THR A 178 21.40 -10.87 -22.13
N LEU A 179 20.32 -10.71 -21.36
CA LEU A 179 19.69 -11.83 -20.62
C LEU A 179 19.15 -12.89 -21.58
N ASN A 180 18.39 -12.48 -22.60
CA ASN A 180 17.81 -13.41 -23.57
C ASN A 180 18.88 -14.22 -24.30
N GLN A 181 19.94 -13.55 -24.77
CA GLN A 181 21.03 -14.20 -25.53
C GLN A 181 21.85 -15.19 -24.69
N ASN A 182 22.10 -14.89 -23.42
CA ASN A 182 23.00 -15.72 -22.60
C ASN A 182 22.27 -16.85 -21.86
N PHE A 183 20.96 -16.73 -21.66
CA PHE A 183 20.18 -17.69 -20.88
C PHE A 183 19.05 -18.36 -21.68
N GLY A 184 18.90 -18.07 -22.97
CA GLY A 184 17.87 -18.66 -23.83
C GLY A 184 16.46 -18.30 -23.35
N LEU A 185 16.25 -17.02 -23.08
CA LEU A 185 15.00 -16.50 -22.52
C LEU A 185 14.19 -15.70 -23.56
N ASP A 186 12.91 -15.51 -23.28
CA ASP A 186 11.95 -14.75 -24.09
C ASP A 186 11.41 -13.52 -23.34
N ILE A 187 12.25 -12.85 -22.55
CA ILE A 187 11.88 -11.67 -21.77
C ILE A 187 11.48 -10.54 -22.72
N ARG A 188 10.28 -10.00 -22.51
CA ARG A 188 9.70 -8.87 -23.27
C ARG A 188 9.25 -7.71 -22.40
N ASP A 189 9.24 -7.91 -21.08
CA ASP A 189 8.81 -6.93 -20.10
C ASP A 189 9.91 -6.73 -19.08
N PHE A 190 10.03 -5.51 -18.58
CA PHE A 190 10.94 -5.20 -17.50
C PHE A 190 10.37 -4.19 -16.53
N VAL A 191 10.92 -4.18 -15.33
CA VAL A 191 10.69 -3.16 -14.31
C VAL A 191 12.04 -2.73 -13.78
N THR A 192 12.30 -1.43 -13.83
CA THR A 192 13.47 -0.83 -13.19
C THR A 192 13.02 -0.05 -11.96
N ILE A 193 13.70 -0.26 -10.84
CA ILE A 193 13.48 0.48 -9.60
C ILE A 193 14.81 1.05 -9.08
N ASN A 194 14.79 2.31 -8.64
CA ASN A 194 15.90 2.90 -7.89
C ASN A 194 15.60 2.91 -6.39
N PHE A 195 16.56 3.33 -5.56
CA PHE A 195 16.38 3.33 -4.10
C PHE A 195 15.21 4.19 -3.61
N TRP A 196 14.96 5.35 -4.22
CA TRP A 196 13.82 6.20 -3.85
C TRP A 196 12.48 5.53 -4.18
N GLY A 197 12.36 4.93 -5.37
CA GLY A 197 11.16 4.19 -5.75
C GLY A 197 10.91 2.99 -4.82
N LEU A 198 11.98 2.31 -4.38
CA LEU A 198 11.87 1.22 -3.41
C LEU A 198 11.37 1.72 -2.05
N GLU A 199 11.90 2.85 -1.57
CA GLU A 199 11.46 3.49 -0.32
C GLU A 199 9.95 3.80 -0.37
N GLU A 200 9.48 4.43 -1.45
CA GLU A 200 8.07 4.78 -1.62
C GLU A 200 7.15 3.56 -1.67
N ILE A 201 7.57 2.47 -2.33
CA ILE A 201 6.80 1.23 -2.38
C ILE A 201 6.68 0.60 -0.98
N ILE A 202 7.79 0.48 -0.25
CA ILE A 202 7.79 -0.13 1.09
C ILE A 202 6.94 0.70 2.05
N ASP A 203 7.08 2.02 2.04
CA ASP A 203 6.25 2.92 2.86
C ASP A 203 4.77 2.83 2.48
N GLY A 204 4.46 2.73 1.18
CA GLY A 204 3.11 2.54 0.67
C GLY A 204 2.46 1.22 1.11
N LEU A 205 3.26 0.18 1.36
CA LEU A 205 2.82 -1.10 1.93
C LEU A 205 2.68 -1.06 3.46
N GLY A 206 3.09 0.04 4.11
CA GLY A 206 3.12 0.15 5.58
C GLY A 206 4.36 -0.49 6.21
N GLY A 207 5.40 -0.73 5.42
CA GLY A 207 6.64 -1.40 5.82
C GLY A 207 6.68 -2.89 5.49
N ILE A 208 7.86 -3.48 5.60
CA ILE A 208 8.11 -4.92 5.39
C ILE A 208 8.70 -5.56 6.63
N THR A 209 8.34 -6.81 6.89
CA THR A 209 8.90 -7.55 8.03
C THR A 209 10.24 -8.18 7.64
N ILE A 210 11.29 -7.85 8.37
CA ILE A 210 12.64 -8.43 8.23
C ILE A 210 13.12 -8.96 9.58
N ASP A 211 13.70 -10.15 9.59
CA ASP A 211 14.45 -10.68 10.72
C ASP A 211 15.86 -10.10 10.73
N VAL A 212 16.07 -9.06 11.54
CA VAL A 212 17.34 -8.33 11.62
C VAL A 212 18.26 -9.01 12.63
N LYS A 213 19.43 -9.47 12.18
CA LYS A 213 20.39 -10.14 13.07
C LYS A 213 21.08 -9.13 13.99
N LYS A 214 21.52 -9.61 15.16
CA LYS A 214 22.16 -8.78 16.18
C LYS A 214 23.38 -8.00 15.68
N ASN A 215 24.15 -8.57 14.76
CA ASN A 215 25.31 -7.92 14.15
C ASN A 215 24.94 -6.87 13.07
N GLU A 216 23.73 -6.94 12.50
CA GLU A 216 23.28 -6.04 11.43
C GLU A 216 22.71 -4.73 11.98
N VAL A 217 22.15 -4.73 13.20
CA VAL A 217 21.49 -3.56 13.81
C VAL A 217 22.36 -2.31 13.78
N ASN A 218 23.62 -2.42 14.17
CA ASN A 218 24.53 -1.27 14.23
C ASN A 218 24.90 -0.76 12.84
N GLU A 219 25.13 -1.67 11.88
CA GLU A 219 25.49 -1.32 10.51
C GLU A 219 24.32 -0.67 9.77
N ILE A 220 23.11 -1.24 9.88
CA ILE A 220 21.91 -0.64 9.29
C ILE A 220 21.70 0.77 9.85
N ASN A 221 21.72 0.94 11.17
CA ASN A 221 21.55 2.23 11.81
C ASN A 221 22.57 3.28 11.36
N LYS A 222 23.82 2.86 11.12
CA LYS A 222 24.88 3.74 10.62
C LYS A 222 24.52 4.29 9.22
N TYR A 223 24.19 3.40 8.28
CA TYR A 223 23.84 3.81 6.91
C TYR A 223 22.52 4.55 6.82
N VAL A 224 21.50 4.13 7.57
CA VAL A 224 20.20 4.82 7.64
C VAL A 224 20.38 6.25 8.16
N LYS A 225 21.21 6.45 9.19
CA LYS A 225 21.52 7.78 9.72
C LYS A 225 22.22 8.66 8.69
N GLU A 226 23.18 8.11 7.96
CA GLU A 226 23.89 8.82 6.90
C GLU A 226 22.93 9.27 5.79
N LEU A 227 22.09 8.35 5.28
CA LEU A 227 21.09 8.65 4.26
C LEU A 227 20.06 9.69 4.73
N CYS A 228 19.57 9.57 5.98
CA CYS A 228 18.65 10.56 6.55
C CYS A 228 19.27 11.95 6.66
N ASN A 229 20.57 12.05 6.95
CA ASN A 229 21.27 13.33 7.00
C ASN A 229 21.41 13.96 5.61
N ILE A 230 21.71 13.16 4.59
CA ILE A 230 21.83 13.61 3.20
C ILE A 230 20.47 14.14 2.71
N ASP A 231 19.40 13.37 2.90
CA ASP A 231 18.07 13.72 2.40
C ASP A 231 17.28 14.63 3.34
N LYS A 232 17.87 15.04 4.47
CA LYS A 232 17.24 15.84 5.54
C LYS A 232 15.92 15.23 6.03
N LYS A 233 15.85 13.90 6.11
CA LYS A 233 14.70 13.14 6.60
C LYS A 233 14.84 12.77 8.07
N LYS A 234 13.72 12.47 8.72
CA LYS A 234 13.70 12.02 10.12
C LYS A 234 14.38 10.64 10.25
N TYR A 235 15.42 10.56 11.06
CA TYR A 235 16.08 9.30 11.40
C TYR A 235 15.27 8.49 12.42
N THR A 236 15.05 7.21 12.13
CA THR A 236 14.38 6.25 13.04
C THR A 236 15.26 5.01 13.19
N PRO A 237 15.88 4.77 14.35
CA PRO A 237 16.79 3.64 14.54
C PRO A 237 16.05 2.32 14.76
N ILE A 238 16.68 1.23 14.33
CA ILE A 238 16.38 -0.14 14.73
C ILE A 238 16.94 -0.35 16.14
N THR A 239 16.10 -0.73 17.11
CA THR A 239 16.48 -0.75 18.54
C THR A 239 16.82 -2.14 19.07
N LYS A 240 16.36 -3.21 18.41
CA LYS A 240 16.57 -4.60 18.81
C LYS A 240 16.92 -5.45 17.59
N SER A 241 17.17 -6.74 17.81
CA SER A 241 17.28 -7.76 16.75
C SER A 241 16.03 -8.65 16.77
N GLY A 242 15.88 -9.50 15.76
CA GLY A 242 14.69 -10.32 15.53
C GLY A 242 13.79 -9.72 14.45
N GLU A 243 12.56 -10.24 14.34
CA GLU A 243 11.55 -9.75 13.40
C GLU A 243 11.06 -8.34 13.73
N GLN A 244 11.12 -7.45 12.74
CA GLN A 244 10.71 -6.04 12.86
C GLN A 244 10.09 -5.57 11.55
N VAL A 245 9.13 -4.67 11.64
CA VAL A 245 8.60 -3.97 10.47
C VAL A 245 9.52 -2.78 10.18
N LEU A 246 10.20 -2.84 9.03
CA LEU A 246 11.05 -1.78 8.52
C LEU A 246 10.29 -0.91 7.53
N ASN A 247 10.50 0.40 7.60
CA ASN A 247 10.00 1.35 6.61
C ASN A 247 10.92 1.39 5.39
N GLY A 248 10.56 2.14 4.34
CA GLY A 248 11.33 2.16 3.10
C GLY A 248 12.72 2.77 3.20
N ARG A 249 12.99 3.52 4.26
CA ARG A 249 14.30 4.11 4.54
C ARG A 249 15.24 3.15 5.29
N GLN A 250 14.68 2.19 6.02
CA GLN A 250 15.39 1.20 6.83
C GLN A 250 15.71 -0.06 6.02
#